data_AF-A0A4V2ANX6-F1
#
_entry.id   AF-A0A4V2ANX6-F1
#
_cell.length_a   1.000
_cell.length_b   1.000
_cell.length_c   1.000
_cell.angle_alpha   90.00
_cell.angle_beta   90.00
_cell.angle_gamma   90.00
#
_symmetry.space_group_name_H-M   'P 1'
#
loop_
_entity.id
_entity.type
_entity.pdbx_description
1 polymer ?
#
loop_
_entity_poly.entity_id
_entity_poly.type
_entity_poly.pdbx_seq_one_letter_code
_entity_poly.pdbx_strand_id
1 'polypeptide(L)'
;YNTDAIWGGYWNLTQLWALAYPEYYSDFIKSQLLVYKDAGWLGDGIANSRYVSGVGTNMVSIAFAGAYNAGIRDFNVPLAYEAARKNELEWKDRPAGAGKLDVDRFRQYGYVNHLDSGKGGTERWQFSVSHTLEYAFSGYAVAQWARQLGEQEDYIELLRLSKAWEKVYDSTLHLVRPRLANGSFIERFDPSKPWRGFQEGNAWQYTFFVPHQPEELVKKMGAEKFNQRLDSIFTIAEKAMFGGGANIDAFAGVAGIYNHGNQPNLHVSWLFNYSGRPSLTQKWVRAICNVFYGTEGIHGYGFGQDEDQGQLGAWYVMSSIGLFDVKGLSEPKPEMEIGSPLFNKITIRLSPRYYSGKKFVIEAKNNSAVNQYVQTIRLNGRSQQRLFIPWEKITKGGKMILQMGPRPVDVNIDASVNAVGK
;
A
#
# COMPACT_ATOMS: atom_id res chain seq x y z
N TYR A 1 -8.15 18.45 -10.20
CA TYR A 1 -8.43 17.08 -9.73
C TYR A 1 -8.44 17.06 -8.21
N ASN A 2 -9.32 16.25 -7.62
CA ASN A 2 -9.42 16.00 -6.19
C ASN A 2 -9.92 14.57 -5.96
N THR A 3 -9.54 13.96 -4.85
CA THR A 3 -10.05 12.67 -4.36
C THR A 3 -9.76 12.60 -2.86
N ASP A 4 -10.66 12.04 -2.05
CA ASP A 4 -10.40 11.69 -0.65
C ASP A 4 -9.73 10.30 -0.49
N ALA A 5 -9.78 9.50 -1.56
CA ALA A 5 -9.28 8.13 -1.64
C ALA A 5 -7.75 8.00 -1.65
N ILE A 6 -7.00 9.09 -1.56
CA ILE A 6 -5.54 9.01 -1.61
C ILE A 6 -4.95 8.31 -0.38
N TRP A 7 -5.73 8.14 0.69
CA TRP A 7 -5.35 7.40 1.89
C TRP A 7 -4.90 5.95 1.62
N GLY A 8 -5.51 5.26 0.65
CA GLY A 8 -5.06 3.95 0.15
C GLY A 8 -4.64 3.95 -1.32
N GLY A 9 -4.74 5.10 -2.00
CA GLY A 9 -4.50 5.26 -3.43
C GLY A 9 -3.16 4.72 -3.95
N TYR A 10 -2.14 4.63 -3.08
CA TYR A 10 -0.80 4.14 -3.44
C TYR A 10 -0.73 2.64 -3.74
N TRP A 11 -1.74 1.86 -3.36
CA TRP A 11 -1.84 0.44 -3.71
C TRP A 11 -2.72 0.14 -4.91
N ASN A 12 -3.32 1.17 -5.53
CA ASN A 12 -4.30 0.97 -6.57
C ASN A 12 -4.22 2.08 -7.65
N LEU A 13 -4.83 3.24 -7.40
CA LEU A 13 -4.97 4.37 -8.30
C LEU A 13 -3.63 4.84 -8.82
N THR A 14 -2.64 5.08 -7.95
CA THR A 14 -1.34 5.62 -8.42
C THR A 14 -0.57 4.63 -9.28
N GLN A 15 -0.70 3.33 -9.02
CA GLN A 15 -0.04 2.29 -9.83
C GLN A 15 -0.72 2.17 -11.19
N LEU A 16 -2.06 2.17 -11.22
CA LEU A 16 -2.83 2.15 -12.45
C LEU A 16 -2.60 3.42 -13.27
N TRP A 17 -2.65 4.60 -12.64
CA TRP A 17 -2.41 5.86 -13.30
C TRP A 17 -0.98 5.94 -13.82
N ALA A 18 0.03 5.54 -13.03
CA ALA A 18 1.39 5.48 -13.54
C ALA A 18 1.49 4.58 -14.77
N LEU A 19 0.88 3.40 -14.74
CA LEU A 19 1.03 2.42 -15.83
C LEU A 19 0.29 2.81 -17.12
N ALA A 20 -0.95 3.29 -17.00
CA ALA A 20 -1.87 3.43 -18.12
C ALA A 20 -2.38 4.87 -18.36
N TYR A 21 -2.36 5.72 -17.34
CA TYR A 21 -2.92 7.08 -17.39
C TYR A 21 -1.98 8.14 -16.78
N PRO A 22 -0.68 8.18 -17.14
CA PRO A 22 0.31 8.99 -16.44
C PRO A 22 0.07 10.51 -16.58
N GLU A 23 -0.62 10.94 -17.63
CA GLU A 23 -1.11 12.31 -17.77
C GLU A 23 -2.11 12.71 -16.67
N TYR A 24 -3.03 11.83 -16.29
CA TYR A 24 -3.96 12.09 -15.19
C TYR A 24 -3.24 12.14 -13.85
N TYR A 25 -2.23 11.27 -13.67
CA TYR A 25 -1.39 11.32 -12.47
C TYR A 25 -0.65 12.66 -12.36
N SER A 26 -0.06 13.12 -13.47
CA SER A 26 0.62 14.42 -13.53
C SER A 26 -0.33 15.58 -13.23
N ASP A 27 -1.53 15.58 -13.81
CA ASP A 27 -2.51 16.64 -13.59
C ASP A 27 -3.09 16.62 -12.17
N PHE A 28 -3.20 15.43 -11.55
CA PHE A 28 -3.52 15.31 -10.13
C PHE A 28 -2.46 16.01 -9.27
N ILE A 29 -1.17 15.72 -9.50
CA ILE A 29 -0.08 16.36 -8.75
C ILE A 29 -0.10 17.88 -8.96
N LYS A 30 -0.20 18.35 -10.21
CA LYS A 30 -0.27 19.78 -10.50
C LYS A 30 -1.46 20.45 -9.80
N SER A 31 -2.60 19.78 -9.72
CA SER A 31 -3.76 20.29 -8.97
C SER A 31 -3.46 20.44 -7.48
N GLN A 32 -2.84 19.44 -6.87
CA GLN A 32 -2.45 19.50 -5.45
C GLN A 32 -1.40 20.59 -5.18
N LEU A 33 -0.48 20.85 -6.13
CA LEU A 33 0.49 21.94 -6.02
C LEU A 33 -0.15 23.32 -6.14
N LEU A 34 -1.25 23.47 -6.90
CA LEU A 34 -2.02 24.72 -6.91
C LEU A 34 -2.68 24.95 -5.55
N VAL A 35 -3.30 23.92 -4.98
CA VAL A 35 -3.89 23.99 -3.62
C VAL A 35 -2.82 24.36 -2.60
N TYR A 36 -1.66 23.72 -2.66
CA TYR A 36 -0.55 24.02 -1.76
C TYR A 36 -0.07 25.47 -1.87
N LYS A 37 0.05 26.01 -3.10
CA LYS A 37 0.41 27.42 -3.31
C LYS A 37 -0.60 28.39 -2.71
N ASP A 38 -1.89 28.09 -2.86
CA ASP A 38 -2.96 29.01 -2.46
C ASP A 38 -3.24 28.93 -0.95
N ALA A 39 -3.18 27.73 -0.37
CA ALA A 39 -3.63 27.45 0.99
C ALA A 39 -2.51 27.01 1.94
N GLY A 40 -1.27 26.88 1.45
CA GLY A 40 -0.06 26.62 2.23
C GLY A 40 0.11 25.20 2.78
N TRP A 41 -0.82 24.28 2.49
CA TRP A 41 -0.80 22.90 2.98
C TRP A 41 -1.34 21.93 1.93
N LEU A 42 -0.93 20.66 2.01
CA LEU A 42 -1.58 19.59 1.28
C LEU A 42 -2.90 19.23 1.99
N GLY A 43 -3.88 18.74 1.24
CA GLY A 43 -5.12 18.15 1.75
C GLY A 43 -5.32 16.77 1.14
N ASP A 44 -5.80 15.82 1.93
CA ASP A 44 -6.25 14.52 1.44
C ASP A 44 -7.62 14.58 0.81
N GLY A 45 -8.43 15.62 1.04
CA GLY A 45 -9.69 15.86 0.35
C GLY A 45 -10.07 17.34 0.34
N ILE A 46 -10.70 17.79 -0.76
CA ILE A 46 -11.20 19.16 -0.93
C ILE A 46 -12.65 19.15 -1.40
N ALA A 47 -13.55 19.77 -0.63
CA ALA A 47 -14.93 20.00 -1.02
C ALA A 47 -15.29 21.47 -0.82
N ASN A 48 -15.95 22.08 -1.81
CA ASN A 48 -16.32 23.50 -1.78
C ASN A 48 -15.15 24.42 -1.39
N SER A 49 -13.96 24.15 -1.92
CA SER A 49 -12.71 24.88 -1.64
C SER A 49 -12.29 24.89 -0.16
N ARG A 50 -12.68 23.86 0.60
CA ARG A 50 -12.27 23.63 1.98
C ARG A 50 -11.64 22.25 2.12
N TYR A 51 -10.67 22.14 3.02
CA TYR A 51 -10.14 20.84 3.43
C TYR A 51 -11.23 20.02 4.11
N VAL A 52 -11.43 18.80 3.63
CA VAL A 52 -12.38 17.82 4.16
C VAL A 52 -11.66 16.49 4.29
N SER A 53 -10.79 16.42 5.29
CA SER A 53 -10.10 15.17 5.62
C SER A 53 -11.09 14.17 6.19
N GLY A 54 -11.27 13.03 5.49
CA GLY A 54 -11.98 11.87 6.03
C GLY A 54 -11.15 11.10 7.05
N VAL A 55 -9.82 11.05 6.88
CA VAL A 55 -8.95 10.12 7.62
C VAL A 55 -7.94 10.82 8.54
N GLY A 56 -7.30 11.91 8.09
CA GLY A 56 -6.41 12.72 8.93
C GLY A 56 -4.93 12.37 8.86
N THR A 57 -4.55 11.47 7.94
CA THR A 57 -3.16 11.04 7.76
C THR A 57 -2.49 11.52 6.49
N ASN A 58 -3.21 12.19 5.57
CA ASN A 58 -2.71 12.79 4.35
C ASN A 58 -1.52 12.08 3.66
N MET A 59 -1.89 11.21 2.71
CA MET A 59 -0.96 10.34 1.98
C MET A 59 -0.53 10.87 0.60
N VAL A 60 -0.83 12.13 0.30
CA VAL A 60 -0.49 12.76 -1.00
C VAL A 60 1.03 12.76 -1.26
N SER A 61 1.84 12.83 -0.19
CA SER A 61 3.31 12.79 -0.30
C SER A 61 3.83 11.49 -0.93
N ILE A 62 3.18 10.35 -0.67
CA ILE A 62 3.52 9.06 -1.31
C ILE A 62 3.22 9.13 -2.80
N ALA A 63 2.09 9.71 -3.19
CA ALA A 63 1.73 9.87 -4.59
C ALA A 63 2.76 10.75 -5.33
N PHE A 64 3.23 11.83 -4.70
CA PHE A 64 4.25 12.68 -5.32
C PHE A 64 5.58 11.93 -5.53
N ALA A 65 6.06 11.23 -4.49
CA ALA A 65 7.28 10.42 -4.59
C ALA A 65 7.12 9.29 -5.62
N GLY A 66 5.97 8.61 -5.63
CA GLY A 66 5.65 7.52 -6.56
C GLY A 66 5.65 7.97 -8.02
N ALA A 67 5.04 9.12 -8.34
CA ALA A 67 5.10 9.69 -9.68
C ALA A 67 6.53 10.03 -10.11
N TYR A 68 7.31 10.65 -9.21
CA TYR A 68 8.71 10.98 -9.48
C TYR A 68 9.54 9.73 -9.79
N ASN A 69 9.38 8.68 -9.00
CA ASN A 69 10.07 7.40 -9.19
C ASN A 69 9.58 6.62 -10.43
N ALA A 70 8.31 6.78 -10.81
CA ALA A 70 7.73 6.21 -12.02
C ALA A 70 8.13 6.94 -13.31
N GLY A 71 8.89 8.05 -13.21
CA GLY A 71 9.34 8.86 -14.35
C GLY A 71 8.38 9.97 -14.77
N ILE A 72 7.30 10.17 -14.02
CA ILE A 72 6.32 11.24 -14.25
C ILE A 72 6.80 12.46 -13.46
N ARG A 73 7.50 13.37 -14.14
CA ARG A 73 8.24 14.49 -13.51
C ARG A 73 7.96 15.85 -14.13
N ASP A 74 6.92 15.97 -14.95
CA ASP A 74 6.57 17.19 -15.67
C ASP A 74 5.74 18.17 -14.81
N PHE A 75 6.04 18.23 -13.51
CA PHE A 75 5.50 19.17 -12.53
C PHE A 75 6.64 19.94 -11.85
N ASN A 76 6.31 20.93 -11.01
CA ASN A 76 7.33 21.66 -10.25
C ASN A 76 7.89 20.76 -9.13
N VAL A 77 8.98 20.04 -9.42
CA VAL A 77 9.61 19.07 -8.50
C VAL A 77 10.06 19.74 -7.19
N PRO A 78 10.79 20.88 -7.19
CA PRO A 78 11.17 21.54 -5.94
C PRO A 78 9.99 21.86 -5.04
N LEU A 79 8.91 22.44 -5.60
CA LEU A 79 7.70 22.76 -4.85
C LEU A 79 6.96 21.51 -4.34
N ALA A 80 6.92 20.45 -5.15
CA ALA A 80 6.29 19.20 -4.75
C ALA A 80 7.03 18.53 -3.61
N TYR A 81 8.36 18.55 -3.65
CA TYR A 81 9.19 18.06 -2.55
C TYR A 81 9.01 18.92 -1.29
N GLU A 82 9.01 20.25 -1.41
CA GLU A 82 8.73 21.17 -0.29
C GLU A 82 7.39 20.84 0.38
N ALA A 83 6.32 20.71 -0.40
CA ALA A 83 4.98 20.38 0.09
C ALA A 83 4.94 19.00 0.77
N ALA A 84 5.59 17.99 0.17
CA ALA A 84 5.68 16.65 0.74
C ALA A 84 6.47 16.66 2.06
N ARG A 85 7.64 17.30 2.10
CA ARG A 85 8.46 17.47 3.31
C ARG A 85 7.69 18.14 4.43
N LYS A 86 6.98 19.24 4.13
CA LYS A 86 6.14 19.95 5.09
C LYS A 86 5.04 19.05 5.66
N ASN A 87 4.39 18.25 4.82
CA ASN A 87 3.37 17.28 5.24
C ASN A 87 3.92 16.22 6.21
N GLU A 88 5.20 15.83 6.06
CA GLU A 88 5.84 14.84 6.93
C GLU A 88 6.39 15.41 8.24
N LEU A 89 6.87 16.66 8.23
CA LEU A 89 7.71 17.19 9.31
C LEU A 89 7.12 18.38 10.07
N GLU A 90 6.08 19.05 9.56
CA GLU A 90 5.51 20.26 10.15
C GLU A 90 4.07 20.06 10.64
N TRP A 91 3.68 20.84 11.65
CA TRP A 91 2.34 20.77 12.27
C TRP A 91 1.82 22.11 12.81
N LYS A 92 2.67 23.14 12.85
CA LYS A 92 2.30 24.45 13.41
C LYS A 92 1.39 25.21 12.45
N ASP A 93 0.39 25.90 12.99
CA ASP A 93 -0.55 26.71 12.21
C ASP A 93 -1.23 25.93 11.07
N ARG A 94 -1.38 24.61 11.25
CA ARG A 94 -2.04 23.71 10.30
C ARG A 94 -3.55 23.92 10.34
N PRO A 95 -4.21 24.25 9.20
CA PRO A 95 -5.66 24.33 9.13
C PRO A 95 -6.31 22.97 9.45
N ALA A 96 -7.51 23.00 10.05
CA ALA A 96 -8.30 21.80 10.22
C ALA A 96 -8.51 21.09 8.87
N GLY A 97 -8.34 19.76 8.86
CA GLY A 97 -8.42 18.93 7.66
C GLY A 97 -7.23 18.98 6.69
N ALA A 98 -6.23 19.83 6.91
CA ALA A 98 -5.02 19.87 6.07
C ALA A 98 -3.87 19.08 6.69
N GLY A 99 -2.91 18.61 5.90
CA GLY A 99 -1.71 17.93 6.37
C GLY A 99 -1.99 16.73 7.29
N LYS A 100 -1.02 16.38 8.13
CA LYS A 100 -1.12 15.29 9.10
C LYS A 100 -1.47 15.78 10.50
N LEU A 101 -2.39 15.08 11.16
CA LEU A 101 -2.92 15.49 12.45
C LEU A 101 -1.90 15.44 13.59
N ASP A 102 -1.07 14.38 13.63
CA ASP A 102 -0.29 14.00 14.82
C ASP A 102 1.24 14.06 14.66
N VAL A 103 1.72 14.89 13.72
CA VAL A 103 3.17 15.04 13.47
C VAL A 103 3.92 15.58 14.70
N ASP A 104 3.27 16.40 15.53
CA ASP A 104 3.80 16.88 16.80
C ASP A 104 4.22 15.72 17.71
N ARG A 105 3.29 14.81 18.01
CA ARG A 105 3.51 13.64 18.87
C ARG A 105 4.42 12.64 18.18
N PHE A 106 4.23 12.42 16.88
CA PHE A 106 5.06 11.51 16.10
C PHE A 106 6.54 11.91 16.13
N ARG A 107 6.87 13.21 15.97
CA ARG A 107 8.26 13.68 16.04
C ARG A 107 8.80 13.68 17.47
N GLN A 108 7.97 14.04 18.46
CA GLN A 108 8.38 14.05 19.86
C GLN A 108 8.76 12.65 20.38
N TYR A 109 7.93 11.64 20.13
CA TYR A 109 8.13 10.30 20.69
C TYR A 109 8.72 9.30 19.68
N GLY A 110 8.75 9.65 18.39
CA GLY A 110 9.07 8.73 17.28
C GLY A 110 7.99 7.67 17.04
N TYR A 111 6.77 7.91 17.52
CA TYR A 111 5.51 7.21 17.29
C TYR A 111 4.39 8.11 17.80
N VAL A 112 3.14 7.89 17.38
CA VAL A 112 1.99 8.60 17.96
C VAL A 112 1.58 7.86 19.23
N ASN A 113 1.65 8.52 20.38
CA ASN A 113 1.25 7.90 21.64
C ASN A 113 -0.28 7.75 21.73
N HIS A 114 -0.73 6.64 22.31
CA HIS A 114 -2.14 6.35 22.52
C HIS A 114 -2.73 7.20 23.64
N LEU A 115 -3.99 7.58 23.46
CA LEU A 115 -4.82 8.27 24.45
C LEU A 115 -6.23 7.66 24.37
N ASP A 116 -6.77 7.15 25.48
CA ASP A 116 -8.15 6.62 25.48
C ASP A 116 -9.22 7.73 25.41
N SER A 117 -8.83 9.00 25.66
CA SER A 117 -9.68 10.18 25.49
C SER A 117 -8.82 11.44 25.28
N GLY A 118 -9.39 12.48 24.67
CA GLY A 118 -8.68 13.72 24.39
C GLY A 118 -9.60 14.88 24.02
N LYS A 119 -9.01 16.07 23.84
CA LYS A 119 -9.70 17.25 23.29
C LYS A 119 -9.61 17.26 21.77
N GLY A 120 -10.66 17.73 21.10
CA GLY A 120 -10.75 17.76 19.63
C GLY A 120 -11.42 16.52 19.04
N GLY A 121 -11.30 16.34 17.73
CA GLY A 121 -11.84 15.17 17.01
C GLY A 121 -11.26 13.85 17.53
N THR A 122 -12.06 12.78 17.40
CA THR A 122 -11.72 11.42 17.82
C THR A 122 -10.43 10.92 17.21
N GLU A 123 -10.12 11.37 15.99
CA GLU A 123 -8.93 11.03 15.21
C GLU A 123 -7.64 11.35 15.97
N ARG A 124 -7.64 12.42 16.78
CA ARG A 124 -6.45 12.87 17.54
C ARG A 124 -6.10 11.95 18.71
N TRP A 125 -6.96 11.01 19.09
CA TRP A 125 -6.66 10.17 20.25
C TRP A 125 -6.95 8.68 20.00
N GLN A 126 -7.88 8.34 19.11
CA GLN A 126 -8.25 6.96 18.84
C GLN A 126 -7.29 6.19 17.92
N PHE A 127 -6.52 6.83 17.02
CA PHE A 127 -5.89 6.12 15.88
C PHE A 127 -4.35 6.06 15.92
N SER A 128 -3.79 6.04 17.14
CA SER A 128 -2.35 6.14 17.38
C SER A 128 -1.46 5.12 16.65
N VAL A 129 -1.89 3.86 16.53
CA VAL A 129 -1.10 2.83 15.83
C VAL A 129 -1.21 3.01 14.33
N SER A 130 -2.42 3.20 13.79
CA SER A 130 -2.62 3.51 12.36
C SER A 130 -1.76 4.68 11.94
N HIS A 131 -1.87 5.83 12.61
CA HIS A 131 -1.06 7.02 12.31
C HIS A 131 0.45 6.75 12.42
N THR A 132 0.89 5.97 13.41
CA THR A 132 2.32 5.60 13.53
C THR A 132 2.83 4.84 12.31
N LEU A 133 2.08 3.83 11.85
CA LEU A 133 2.47 2.95 10.73
C LEU A 133 2.41 3.71 9.40
N GLU A 134 1.34 4.47 9.24
CA GLU A 134 1.06 5.31 8.08
C GLU A 134 2.09 6.43 7.90
N TYR A 135 2.44 7.12 8.98
CA TYR A 135 3.45 8.20 8.95
C TYR A 135 4.84 7.61 8.75
N ALA A 136 5.11 6.40 9.26
CA ALA A 136 6.35 5.71 8.99
C ALA A 136 6.54 5.38 7.50
N PHE A 137 5.48 4.91 6.83
CA PHE A 137 5.53 4.60 5.41
C PHE A 137 5.67 5.84 4.53
N SER A 138 4.82 6.84 4.74
CA SER A 138 4.88 8.10 3.99
C SER A 138 6.19 8.85 4.21
N GLY A 139 6.69 8.88 5.45
CA GLY A 139 8.03 9.39 5.75
C GLY A 139 9.14 8.65 5.01
N TYR A 140 9.05 7.31 4.89
CA TYR A 140 9.98 6.54 4.07
C TYR A 140 9.96 6.96 2.60
N ALA A 141 8.78 7.14 2.00
CA ALA A 141 8.64 7.55 0.61
C ALA A 141 9.32 8.91 0.36
N VAL A 142 9.10 9.88 1.24
CA VAL A 142 9.74 11.20 1.15
C VAL A 142 11.24 11.12 1.46
N ALA A 143 11.69 10.23 2.35
CA ALA A 143 13.11 9.99 2.60
C ALA A 143 13.82 9.50 1.32
N GLN A 144 13.24 8.54 0.61
CA GLN A 144 13.79 8.05 -0.65
C GLN A 144 13.85 9.14 -1.73
N TRP A 145 12.88 10.06 -1.72
CA TRP A 145 12.89 11.20 -2.61
C TRP A 145 13.96 12.23 -2.23
N ALA A 146 14.06 12.58 -0.94
CA ALA A 146 15.08 13.47 -0.38
C ALA A 146 16.50 13.02 -0.78
N ARG A 147 16.78 11.72 -0.65
CA ARG A 147 18.06 11.12 -1.06
C ARG A 147 18.38 11.36 -2.54
N GLN A 148 17.39 11.30 -3.42
CA GLN A 148 17.57 11.53 -4.86
C GLN A 148 17.79 13.01 -5.21
N LEU A 149 17.28 13.92 -4.38
CA LEU A 149 17.44 15.37 -4.56
C LEU A 149 18.70 15.92 -3.86
N GLY A 150 19.36 15.11 -3.01
CA GLY A 150 20.55 15.53 -2.26
C GLY A 150 20.26 16.13 -0.88
N GLU A 151 19.00 16.07 -0.43
CA GLU A 151 18.52 16.62 0.85
C GLU A 151 18.86 15.67 2.01
N GLN A 152 20.14 15.67 2.41
CA GLN A 152 20.67 14.66 3.34
C GLN A 152 20.09 14.74 4.76
N GLU A 153 19.86 15.94 5.28
CA GLU A 153 19.31 16.12 6.63
C GLU A 153 17.89 15.54 6.71
N ASP A 154 17.05 15.86 5.73
CA ASP A 154 15.69 15.34 5.62
C ASP A 154 15.70 13.82 5.41
N TYR A 155 16.60 13.30 4.57
CA TYR A 155 16.75 11.86 4.38
C TYR A 155 17.04 11.14 5.70
N ILE A 156 17.99 11.65 6.50
CA ILE A 156 18.37 11.06 7.79
C ILE A 156 17.21 11.10 8.78
N GLU A 157 16.54 12.25 8.91
CA GLU A 157 15.43 12.39 9.85
C GLU A 157 14.24 11.50 9.46
N LEU A 158 13.80 11.55 8.21
CA LEU A 158 12.65 10.80 7.71
C LEU A 158 12.90 9.28 7.74
N LEU A 159 14.12 8.83 7.42
CA LEU A 159 14.49 7.41 7.52
C LEU A 159 14.53 6.92 8.98
N ARG A 160 14.91 7.78 9.93
CA ARG A 160 14.82 7.46 11.36
C ARG A 160 13.35 7.31 11.79
N LEU A 161 12.48 8.23 11.35
CA LEU A 161 11.05 8.19 11.64
C LEU A 161 10.34 7.00 10.97
N SER A 162 10.80 6.56 9.80
CA SER A 162 10.21 5.39 9.12
C SER A 162 10.38 4.08 9.89
N LYS A 163 11.22 4.03 10.94
CA LYS A 163 11.35 2.86 11.83
C LYS A 163 10.36 2.88 13.00
N ALA A 164 9.42 3.84 13.04
CA ALA A 164 8.45 3.97 14.13
C ALA A 164 7.54 2.74 14.30
N TRP A 165 7.30 1.97 13.24
CA TRP A 165 6.53 0.71 13.30
C TRP A 165 7.11 -0.27 14.33
N GLU A 166 8.44 -0.30 14.49
CA GLU A 166 9.12 -1.17 15.45
C GLU A 166 8.77 -0.81 16.90
N LYS A 167 8.43 0.45 17.17
CA LYS A 167 8.09 0.92 18.51
C LYS A 167 6.70 0.48 18.95
N VAL A 168 5.80 0.21 18.02
CA VAL A 168 4.43 -0.26 18.31
C VAL A 168 4.27 -1.76 18.10
N TYR A 169 5.31 -2.47 17.66
CA TYR A 169 5.31 -3.92 17.52
C TYR A 169 5.57 -4.62 18.88
N ASP A 170 4.58 -5.33 19.40
CA ASP A 170 4.69 -6.16 20.59
C ASP A 170 5.17 -7.57 20.20
N SER A 171 6.44 -7.87 20.46
CA SER A 171 7.06 -9.16 20.12
C SER A 171 6.47 -10.35 20.90
N THR A 172 5.79 -10.13 22.02
CA THR A 172 5.15 -11.21 22.78
C THR A 172 3.88 -11.71 22.10
N LEU A 173 3.16 -10.80 21.44
CA LEU A 173 1.94 -11.10 20.68
C LEU A 173 2.23 -11.31 19.18
N HIS A 174 3.39 -10.83 18.72
CA HIS A 174 3.70 -10.61 17.30
C HIS A 174 2.66 -9.73 16.61
N LEU A 175 2.12 -8.74 17.31
CA LEU A 175 1.09 -7.82 16.80
C LEU A 175 1.52 -6.39 17.07
N VAL A 176 1.01 -5.45 16.28
CA VAL A 176 1.09 -4.04 16.65
C VAL A 176 0.11 -3.74 17.79
N ARG A 177 0.53 -2.90 18.74
CA ARG A 177 -0.22 -2.59 19.95
C ARG A 177 -0.07 -1.12 20.33
N PRO A 178 -1.15 -0.44 20.77
CA PRO A 178 -1.07 0.96 21.15
C PRO A 178 -0.12 1.19 22.33
N ARG A 179 0.67 2.25 22.23
CA ARG A 179 1.75 2.57 23.18
C ARG A 179 1.53 3.94 23.80
N LEU A 180 1.59 4.03 25.13
CA LEU A 180 1.40 5.26 25.91
C LEU A 180 2.66 6.14 25.87
N ALA A 181 2.54 7.41 26.24
CA ALA A 181 3.66 8.37 26.20
C ALA A 181 4.87 7.97 27.08
N ASN A 182 4.63 7.22 28.16
CA ASN A 182 5.67 6.67 29.03
C ASN A 182 6.41 5.47 28.39
N GLY A 183 6.00 5.04 27.20
CA GLY A 183 6.59 3.93 26.47
C GLY A 183 6.05 2.54 26.83
N SER A 184 5.07 2.39 27.72
CA SER A 184 4.41 1.11 27.97
C SER A 184 3.28 0.86 26.96
N PHE A 185 2.99 -0.40 26.65
CA PHE A 185 1.79 -0.73 25.90
C PHE A 185 0.52 -0.54 26.74
N ILE A 186 -0.61 -0.29 26.09
CA ILE A 186 -1.91 -0.15 26.79
C ILE A 186 -2.33 -1.45 27.48
N GLU A 187 -3.00 -1.33 28.63
CA GLU A 187 -3.63 -2.46 29.30
C GLU A 187 -4.98 -2.84 28.67
N ARG A 188 -5.48 -4.04 29.02
CA ARG A 188 -6.77 -4.60 28.53
C ARG A 188 -6.86 -4.53 27.01
N PHE A 189 -5.81 -4.99 26.34
CA PHE A 189 -5.70 -4.96 24.90
C PHE A 189 -6.48 -6.13 24.27
N ASP A 190 -7.44 -5.79 23.43
CA ASP A 190 -8.14 -6.73 22.56
C ASP A 190 -7.65 -6.50 21.11
N PRO A 191 -6.90 -7.44 20.52
CA PRO A 191 -6.39 -7.33 19.15
C PRO A 191 -7.45 -7.14 18.07
N SER A 192 -8.69 -7.58 18.32
CA SER A 192 -9.79 -7.50 17.36
C SER A 192 -10.66 -6.26 17.55
N LYS A 193 -10.40 -5.45 18.59
CA LYS A 193 -11.18 -4.25 18.88
C LYS A 193 -10.81 -3.11 17.92
N PRO A 194 -11.75 -2.64 17.07
CA PRO A 194 -11.50 -1.48 16.24
C PRO A 194 -11.58 -0.18 17.03
N TRP A 195 -11.13 0.92 16.43
CA TRP A 195 -11.24 2.29 16.97
C TRP A 195 -10.49 2.54 18.29
N ARG A 196 -9.64 1.59 18.74
CA ARG A 196 -8.75 1.75 19.89
C ARG A 196 -7.30 1.51 19.48
N GLY A 197 -6.69 2.57 19.01
CA GLY A 197 -5.38 2.60 18.36
C GLY A 197 -5.44 2.49 16.84
N PHE A 198 -6.58 2.10 16.27
CA PHE A 198 -6.70 1.69 14.88
C PHE A 198 -7.87 2.40 14.21
N GLN A 199 -7.61 3.02 13.07
CA GLN A 199 -8.61 3.62 12.20
C GLN A 199 -9.19 2.56 11.27
N GLU A 200 -10.52 2.38 11.29
CA GLU A 200 -11.25 1.45 10.41
C GLU A 200 -10.76 -0.01 10.41
N GLY A 201 -9.99 -0.40 11.41
CA GLY A 201 -9.40 -1.72 11.49
C GLY A 201 -9.00 -2.06 12.90
N ASN A 202 -8.16 -3.08 13.03
CA ASN A 202 -7.68 -3.57 14.32
C ASN A 202 -6.24 -4.10 14.17
N ALA A 203 -5.70 -4.71 15.23
CA ALA A 203 -4.31 -5.14 15.26
C ALA A 203 -4.02 -6.28 14.26
N TRP A 204 -4.99 -7.17 14.00
CA TRP A 204 -4.81 -8.25 13.03
C TRP A 204 -4.59 -7.72 11.61
N GLN A 205 -5.31 -6.67 11.26
CA GLN A 205 -5.21 -6.02 9.95
C GLN A 205 -3.93 -5.16 9.85
N TYR A 206 -3.69 -4.28 10.83
CA TYR A 206 -2.60 -3.32 10.78
C TYR A 206 -1.20 -3.89 11.05
N THR A 207 -1.08 -5.09 11.62
CA THR A 207 0.24 -5.71 11.86
C THR A 207 1.06 -5.87 10.57
N PHE A 208 0.38 -5.98 9.42
CA PHE A 208 1.00 -6.12 8.11
C PHE A 208 1.30 -4.80 7.41
N PHE A 209 0.92 -3.65 7.98
CA PHE A 209 1.18 -2.32 7.42
C PHE A 209 2.63 -1.88 7.68
N VAL A 210 3.57 -2.56 7.04
CA VAL A 210 4.98 -2.17 6.96
C VAL A 210 5.46 -2.26 5.50
N PRO A 211 4.76 -1.61 4.56
CA PRO A 211 5.00 -1.77 3.12
C PRO A 211 6.42 -1.38 2.68
N HIS A 212 7.05 -0.42 3.36
CA HIS A 212 8.43 0.00 3.07
C HIS A 212 9.50 -1.00 3.51
N GLN A 213 9.18 -1.91 4.43
CA GLN A 213 10.12 -2.89 4.99
C GLN A 213 9.46 -4.27 5.23
N PRO A 214 8.82 -4.88 4.22
CA PRO A 214 8.10 -6.14 4.40
C PRO A 214 9.04 -7.28 4.79
N GLU A 215 10.27 -7.29 4.29
CA GLU A 215 11.29 -8.29 4.66
C GLU A 215 11.68 -8.20 6.14
N GLU A 216 11.77 -6.99 6.70
CA GLU A 216 12.10 -6.81 8.12
C GLU A 216 10.93 -7.25 9.03
N LEU A 217 9.68 -7.02 8.61
CA LEU A 217 8.52 -7.56 9.32
C LEU A 217 8.53 -9.10 9.30
N VAL A 218 8.78 -9.71 8.14
CA VAL A 218 8.91 -11.17 7.98
C VAL A 218 10.01 -11.71 8.89
N LYS A 219 11.18 -11.07 8.89
CA LYS A 219 12.31 -11.44 9.75
C LYS A 219 11.99 -11.31 11.24
N LYS A 220 11.30 -10.24 11.65
CA LYS A 220 10.94 -9.98 13.05
C LYS A 220 9.85 -10.94 13.57
N MET A 221 8.96 -11.42 12.71
CA MET A 221 7.94 -12.42 13.05
C MET A 221 8.44 -13.87 12.91
N GLY A 222 9.41 -14.09 12.04
CA GLY A 222 9.83 -15.40 11.55
C GLY A 222 8.98 -15.84 10.36
N ALA A 223 9.62 -16.24 9.26
CA ALA A 223 8.94 -16.50 7.98
C ALA A 223 7.87 -17.60 8.09
N GLU A 224 8.12 -18.67 8.84
CA GLU A 224 7.12 -19.73 9.05
C GLU A 224 5.87 -19.20 9.77
N LYS A 225 6.05 -18.49 10.89
CA LYS A 225 4.95 -17.91 11.67
C LYS A 225 4.19 -16.86 10.84
N PHE A 226 4.91 -16.03 10.10
CA PHE A 226 4.33 -15.05 9.19
C PHE A 226 3.41 -15.71 8.17
N ASN A 227 3.92 -16.73 7.46
CA ASN A 227 3.17 -17.46 6.44
C ASN A 227 1.95 -18.19 7.03
N GLN A 228 2.12 -18.92 8.13
CA GLN A 228 1.03 -19.64 8.79
C GLN A 228 -0.07 -18.70 9.26
N ARG A 229 0.29 -17.56 9.87
CA ARG A 229 -0.67 -16.57 10.32
C ARG A 229 -1.43 -15.97 9.14
N LEU A 230 -0.71 -15.53 8.12
CA LEU A 230 -1.31 -14.87 6.97
C LEU A 230 -2.23 -15.81 6.17
N ASP A 231 -1.81 -17.05 5.93
CA ASP A 231 -2.63 -18.06 5.25
C ASP A 231 -3.89 -18.42 6.08
N SER A 232 -3.76 -18.47 7.40
CA SER A 232 -4.91 -18.69 8.30
C SER A 232 -5.91 -17.53 8.25
N ILE A 233 -5.40 -16.28 8.20
CA ILE A 233 -6.23 -15.09 8.06
C ILE A 233 -7.08 -15.18 6.79
N PHE A 234 -6.46 -15.48 5.64
CA PHE A 234 -7.18 -15.58 4.38
C PHE A 234 -8.15 -16.77 4.34
N THR A 235 -7.79 -17.90 4.93
CA THR A 235 -8.69 -19.08 5.06
C THR A 235 -9.95 -18.76 5.85
N ILE A 236 -9.85 -17.93 6.89
CA ILE A 236 -11.01 -17.47 7.65
C ILE A 236 -11.79 -16.41 6.85
N ALA A 237 -11.07 -15.45 6.25
CA ALA A 237 -11.67 -14.35 5.50
C ALA A 237 -12.48 -14.82 4.28
N GLU A 238 -12.03 -15.87 3.59
CA GLU A 238 -12.74 -16.47 2.46
C GLU A 238 -14.18 -16.87 2.82
N LYS A 239 -14.41 -17.36 4.04
CA LYS A 239 -15.76 -17.72 4.54
C LYS A 239 -16.68 -16.51 4.70
N ALA A 240 -16.09 -15.33 4.89
CA ALA A 240 -16.78 -14.04 4.94
C ALA A 240 -16.69 -13.29 3.60
N MET A 241 -16.38 -14.00 2.50
CA MET A 241 -16.20 -13.43 1.16
C MET A 241 -15.14 -12.32 1.12
N PHE A 242 -14.11 -12.44 1.95
CA PHE A 242 -13.03 -11.48 2.14
C PHE A 242 -13.46 -10.09 2.66
N GLY A 243 -14.70 -9.94 3.11
CA GLY A 243 -15.21 -8.72 3.73
C GLY A 243 -16.05 -9.02 4.98
N GLY A 244 -17.18 -8.35 5.12
CA GLY A 244 -18.14 -8.55 6.22
C GLY A 244 -19.19 -9.66 6.01
N GLY A 245 -18.98 -10.58 5.06
CA GLY A 245 -20.03 -11.48 4.59
C GLY A 245 -21.03 -10.75 3.69
N ALA A 246 -22.30 -11.17 3.67
CA ALA A 246 -23.37 -10.52 2.88
C ALA A 246 -24.05 -9.35 3.61
N ASN A 247 -23.44 -8.85 4.69
CA ASN A 247 -23.98 -7.74 5.48
C ASN A 247 -23.82 -6.43 4.70
N ILE A 248 -24.90 -5.64 4.62
CA ILE A 248 -24.91 -4.35 3.92
C ILE A 248 -24.69 -3.23 4.95
N ASP A 249 -23.43 -2.98 5.29
CA ASP A 249 -22.98 -1.92 6.19
C ASP A 249 -21.56 -1.50 5.80
N ALA A 250 -21.30 -0.20 5.65
CA ALA A 250 -20.02 0.33 5.17
C ALA A 250 -18.81 -0.10 6.02
N PHE A 251 -19.04 -0.44 7.30
CA PHE A 251 -18.01 -0.92 8.22
C PHE A 251 -18.08 -2.44 8.48
N ALA A 252 -18.84 -3.18 7.67
CA ALA A 252 -18.91 -4.63 7.77
C ALA A 252 -17.52 -5.24 7.56
N GLY A 253 -17.06 -6.01 8.56
CA GLY A 253 -15.74 -6.67 8.52
C GLY A 253 -14.62 -5.93 9.28
N VAL A 254 -14.86 -4.71 9.78
CA VAL A 254 -13.85 -3.94 10.55
C VAL A 254 -13.40 -4.65 11.85
N ALA A 255 -14.30 -5.39 12.49
CA ALA A 255 -13.97 -6.27 13.64
C ALA A 255 -13.39 -7.64 13.22
N GLY A 256 -13.38 -7.95 11.91
CA GLY A 256 -12.78 -9.15 11.35
C GLY A 256 -11.26 -9.08 11.31
N ILE A 257 -10.62 -10.21 11.03
CA ILE A 257 -9.15 -10.30 10.97
C ILE A 257 -8.56 -9.87 9.61
N TYR A 258 -9.42 -9.70 8.61
CA TYR A 258 -9.13 -9.16 7.27
C TYR A 258 -10.40 -8.56 6.71
N ASN A 259 -10.30 -7.41 6.03
CA ASN A 259 -11.37 -6.85 5.23
C ASN A 259 -10.77 -6.26 3.94
N HIS A 260 -11.07 -6.89 2.80
CA HIS A 260 -10.59 -6.43 1.49
C HIS A 260 -11.20 -5.08 1.09
N GLY A 261 -12.39 -4.76 1.58
CA GLY A 261 -13.03 -3.47 1.31
C GLY A 261 -12.35 -2.30 2.01
N ASN A 262 -11.42 -2.55 2.94
CA ASN A 262 -10.71 -1.50 3.66
C ASN A 262 -9.23 -1.40 3.25
N GLN A 263 -8.76 -0.18 3.03
CA GLN A 263 -7.47 0.18 2.42
C GLN A 263 -6.25 -0.45 3.10
N PRO A 264 -6.13 -0.51 4.45
CA PRO A 264 -4.97 -1.05 5.13
C PRO A 264 -4.69 -2.53 4.82
N ASN A 265 -5.63 -3.23 4.19
CA ASN A 265 -5.54 -4.66 3.87
C ASN A 265 -5.19 -4.95 2.40
N LEU A 266 -5.17 -3.95 1.52
CA LEU A 266 -5.10 -4.16 0.07
C LEU A 266 -3.76 -4.75 -0.40
N HIS A 267 -2.67 -4.52 0.31
CA HIS A 267 -1.35 -5.09 0.00
C HIS A 267 -1.09 -6.45 0.65
N VAL A 268 -1.90 -6.85 1.62
CA VAL A 268 -1.58 -7.96 2.54
C VAL A 268 -1.43 -9.29 1.81
N SER A 269 -2.25 -9.56 0.79
CA SER A 269 -2.18 -10.80 0.00
C SER A 269 -0.90 -10.90 -0.83
N TRP A 270 -0.22 -9.78 -1.08
CA TRP A 270 1.02 -9.73 -1.87
C TRP A 270 2.26 -10.01 -1.03
N LEU A 271 2.18 -9.85 0.29
CA LEU A 271 3.30 -10.04 1.20
C LEU A 271 3.91 -11.44 1.19
N PHE A 272 3.20 -12.48 0.69
CA PHE A 272 3.80 -13.81 0.57
C PHE A 272 4.98 -13.87 -0.42
N ASN A 273 5.07 -12.92 -1.37
CA ASN A 273 6.23 -12.79 -2.25
C ASN A 273 7.50 -12.42 -1.48
N TYR A 274 7.37 -11.71 -0.37
CA TYR A 274 8.46 -11.32 0.53
C TYR A 274 8.79 -12.40 1.57
N SER A 275 7.88 -13.35 1.79
CA SER A 275 8.02 -14.43 2.78
C SER A 275 8.19 -15.82 2.17
N GLY A 276 8.56 -15.92 0.89
CA GLY A 276 8.99 -17.19 0.28
C GLY A 276 7.86 -18.14 -0.05
N ARG A 277 6.62 -17.64 -0.05
CA ARG A 277 5.42 -18.42 -0.39
C ARG A 277 4.62 -17.75 -1.51
N PRO A 278 5.23 -17.38 -2.64
CA PRO A 278 4.53 -16.67 -3.71
C PRO A 278 3.32 -17.43 -4.28
N SER A 279 3.29 -18.76 -4.15
CA SER A 279 2.09 -19.53 -4.51
C SER A 279 0.86 -19.14 -3.69
N LEU A 280 1.03 -18.69 -2.44
CA LEU A 280 -0.04 -18.16 -1.61
C LEU A 280 -0.49 -16.77 -2.05
N THR A 281 0.42 -15.89 -2.51
CA THR A 281 0.02 -14.65 -3.20
C THR A 281 -0.86 -14.99 -4.40
N GLN A 282 -0.40 -15.91 -5.25
CA GLN A 282 -1.12 -16.31 -6.46
C GLN A 282 -2.50 -16.90 -6.13
N LYS A 283 -2.60 -17.78 -5.13
CA LYS A 283 -3.86 -18.36 -4.65
C LYS A 283 -4.83 -17.30 -4.14
N TRP A 284 -4.39 -16.47 -3.18
CA TRP A 284 -5.29 -15.56 -2.46
C TRP A 284 -5.68 -14.33 -3.29
N VAL A 285 -4.78 -13.77 -4.09
CA VAL A 285 -5.13 -12.69 -5.03
C VAL A 285 -6.21 -13.15 -6.02
N ARG A 286 -6.08 -14.36 -6.56
CA ARG A 286 -7.09 -14.97 -7.45
C ARG A 286 -8.42 -15.18 -6.74
N ALA A 287 -8.39 -15.74 -5.52
CA ALA A 287 -9.59 -15.98 -4.73
C ALA A 287 -10.33 -14.66 -4.43
N ILE A 288 -9.61 -13.62 -4.00
CA ILE A 288 -10.16 -12.28 -3.75
C ILE A 288 -10.82 -11.73 -5.02
N CYS A 289 -10.11 -11.73 -6.15
CA CYS A 289 -10.67 -11.24 -7.42
C CYS A 289 -11.96 -11.97 -7.83
N ASN A 290 -12.05 -13.27 -7.56
CA ASN A 290 -13.20 -14.10 -7.97
C ASN A 290 -14.38 -14.06 -6.98
N VAL A 291 -14.13 -13.79 -5.71
CA VAL A 291 -15.13 -13.91 -4.63
C VAL A 291 -15.58 -12.55 -4.12
N PHE A 292 -14.65 -11.61 -3.90
CA PHE A 292 -14.98 -10.30 -3.35
C PHE A 292 -15.66 -9.40 -4.37
N TYR A 293 -15.22 -9.46 -5.64
CA TYR A 293 -15.74 -8.62 -6.71
C TYR A 293 -16.86 -9.32 -7.50
N GLY A 294 -17.82 -8.54 -7.98
CA GLY A 294 -18.96 -9.02 -8.74
C GLY A 294 -19.33 -8.13 -9.91
N THR A 295 -20.31 -8.55 -10.70
CA THR A 295 -20.90 -7.73 -11.78
C THR A 295 -22.29 -7.19 -11.41
N GLU A 296 -22.79 -7.54 -10.23
CA GLU A 296 -24.10 -7.11 -9.72
C GLU A 296 -23.97 -5.85 -8.86
N GLY A 297 -25.01 -5.02 -8.80
CA GLY A 297 -24.95 -3.71 -8.13
C GLY A 297 -24.62 -3.77 -6.63
N ILE A 298 -25.01 -4.83 -5.92
CA ILE A 298 -24.74 -4.98 -4.47
C ILE A 298 -23.36 -5.60 -4.20
N HIS A 299 -22.91 -6.52 -5.06
CA HIS A 299 -21.66 -7.28 -4.88
C HIS A 299 -20.47 -6.65 -5.62
N GLY A 300 -20.69 -5.68 -6.49
CA GLY A 300 -19.70 -5.13 -7.43
C GLY A 300 -18.30 -4.95 -6.85
N TYR A 301 -18.22 -4.39 -5.64
CA TYR A 301 -16.98 -4.13 -4.91
C TYR A 301 -17.00 -4.72 -3.50
N GLY A 302 -17.58 -5.91 -3.35
CA GLY A 302 -17.86 -6.51 -2.05
C GLY A 302 -19.23 -6.10 -1.53
N PHE A 303 -19.87 -6.99 -0.77
CA PHE A 303 -21.18 -6.72 -0.18
C PHE A 303 -21.07 -5.62 0.87
N GLY A 304 -21.79 -4.53 0.65
CA GLY A 304 -21.90 -3.43 1.62
C GLY A 304 -20.62 -2.63 1.83
N GLN A 305 -19.61 -2.76 0.95
CA GLN A 305 -18.36 -2.01 1.06
C GLN A 305 -18.41 -0.75 0.19
N ASP A 306 -17.67 0.27 0.58
CA ASP A 306 -17.46 1.46 -0.24
C ASP A 306 -16.49 1.15 -1.40
N GLU A 307 -16.75 1.71 -2.58
CA GLU A 307 -15.87 1.56 -3.75
C GLU A 307 -14.60 2.44 -3.64
N ASP A 308 -14.71 3.50 -2.83
CA ASP A 308 -13.67 4.47 -2.52
C ASP A 308 -13.06 5.14 -3.76
N GLN A 309 -13.91 5.76 -4.57
CA GLN A 309 -13.55 6.66 -5.69
C GLN A 309 -12.53 6.08 -6.68
N GLY A 310 -12.68 4.81 -7.02
CA GLY A 310 -11.83 4.08 -7.96
C GLY A 310 -10.80 3.19 -7.29
N GLN A 311 -10.66 3.19 -5.96
CA GLN A 311 -9.61 2.42 -5.28
C GLN A 311 -9.79 0.91 -5.45
N LEU A 312 -10.95 0.37 -5.09
CA LEU A 312 -11.19 -1.08 -5.20
C LEU A 312 -11.21 -1.52 -6.67
N GLY A 313 -11.80 -0.71 -7.55
CA GLY A 313 -11.75 -0.95 -8.99
C GLY A 313 -10.32 -0.98 -9.54
N ALA A 314 -9.46 -0.03 -9.17
CA ALA A 314 -8.08 0.01 -9.61
C ALA A 314 -7.25 -1.13 -9.01
N TRP A 315 -7.52 -1.54 -7.77
CA TRP A 315 -6.90 -2.73 -7.19
C TRP A 315 -7.24 -3.98 -8.02
N TYR A 316 -8.52 -4.18 -8.36
CA TYR A 316 -8.94 -5.30 -9.22
C TYR A 316 -8.22 -5.29 -10.57
N VAL A 317 -8.11 -4.12 -11.20
CA VAL A 317 -7.38 -3.99 -12.48
C VAL A 317 -5.93 -4.44 -12.34
N MET A 318 -5.18 -3.90 -11.37
CA MET A 318 -3.77 -4.23 -11.16
C MET A 318 -3.58 -5.72 -10.80
N SER A 319 -4.38 -6.22 -9.87
CA SER A 319 -4.33 -7.60 -9.42
C SER A 319 -4.70 -8.60 -10.52
N SER A 320 -5.74 -8.32 -11.31
CA SER A 320 -6.21 -9.22 -12.37
C SER A 320 -5.26 -9.31 -13.57
N ILE A 321 -4.45 -8.28 -13.82
CA ILE A 321 -3.34 -8.35 -14.80
C ILE A 321 -2.08 -9.01 -14.22
N GLY A 322 -2.07 -9.28 -12.90
CA GLY A 322 -1.01 -10.00 -12.20
C GLY A 322 0.18 -9.14 -11.82
N LEU A 323 0.01 -7.83 -11.62
CA LEU A 323 1.06 -6.89 -11.22
C LEU A 323 0.64 -6.07 -10.01
N PHE A 324 1.55 -5.87 -9.05
CA PHE A 324 1.32 -5.02 -7.87
C PHE A 324 2.63 -4.52 -7.29
N ASP A 325 2.63 -3.44 -6.53
CA ASP A 325 3.78 -3.03 -5.72
C ASP A 325 3.31 -2.67 -4.30
N VAL A 326 3.65 -3.49 -3.30
CA VAL A 326 3.34 -3.15 -1.90
C VAL A 326 3.97 -1.83 -1.45
N LYS A 327 5.05 -1.35 -2.07
CA LYS A 327 5.71 -0.08 -1.75
C LYS A 327 5.09 1.13 -2.47
N GLY A 328 4.05 0.93 -3.29
CA GLY A 328 3.33 2.03 -3.93
C GLY A 328 4.21 2.95 -4.78
N LEU A 329 5.20 2.37 -5.46
CA LEU A 329 6.22 3.05 -6.29
C LEU A 329 7.14 3.99 -5.51
N SER A 330 7.20 3.89 -4.18
CA SER A 330 8.01 4.80 -3.34
C SER A 330 9.53 4.55 -3.41
N GLU A 331 9.96 3.43 -3.96
CA GLU A 331 11.39 3.11 -4.15
C GLU A 331 11.98 3.92 -5.33
N PRO A 332 13.23 4.40 -5.26
CA PRO A 332 13.86 5.11 -6.38
C PRO A 332 13.97 4.30 -7.67
N LYS A 333 13.94 2.96 -7.54
CA LYS A 333 13.83 2.01 -8.65
C LYS A 333 12.68 1.06 -8.34
N PRO A 334 11.43 1.46 -8.62
CA PRO A 334 10.27 0.63 -8.31
C PRO A 334 10.32 -0.71 -9.04
N GLU A 335 9.72 -1.73 -8.43
CA GLU A 335 9.56 -3.05 -9.03
C GLU A 335 8.14 -3.53 -8.78
N MET A 336 7.52 -4.13 -9.80
CA MET A 336 6.22 -4.76 -9.66
C MET A 336 6.41 -6.23 -9.30
N GLU A 337 5.71 -6.68 -8.28
CA GLU A 337 5.47 -8.06 -7.95
C GLU A 337 4.66 -8.75 -9.06
N ILE A 338 4.96 -10.03 -9.29
CA ILE A 338 4.27 -10.88 -10.24
C ILE A 338 3.34 -11.81 -9.47
N GLY A 339 2.04 -11.63 -9.69
CA GLY A 339 0.97 -12.46 -9.13
C GLY A 339 0.50 -13.54 -10.10
N SER A 340 -0.81 -13.80 -10.08
CA SER A 340 -1.48 -14.72 -11.01
C SER A 340 -2.56 -13.98 -11.80
N PRO A 341 -2.36 -13.78 -13.12
CA PRO A 341 -3.34 -13.05 -13.92
C PRO A 341 -4.64 -13.85 -14.10
N LEU A 342 -5.76 -13.15 -14.27
CA LEU A 342 -7.05 -13.75 -14.64
C LEU A 342 -7.17 -13.97 -16.15
N PHE A 343 -6.50 -13.15 -16.95
CA PHE A 343 -6.62 -13.17 -18.41
C PHE A 343 -5.46 -13.93 -19.06
N ASN A 344 -5.74 -14.59 -20.19
CA ASN A 344 -4.73 -15.30 -20.98
C ASN A 344 -3.74 -14.34 -21.65
N LYS A 345 -4.18 -13.12 -21.96
CA LYS A 345 -3.35 -12.10 -22.60
C LYS A 345 -3.80 -10.70 -22.16
N ILE A 346 -2.85 -9.92 -21.68
CA ILE A 346 -3.01 -8.52 -21.32
C ILE A 346 -2.10 -7.70 -22.22
N THR A 347 -2.60 -6.59 -22.77
CA THR A 347 -1.79 -5.63 -23.53
C THR A 347 -1.97 -4.25 -22.94
N ILE A 348 -0.93 -3.77 -22.27
CA ILE A 348 -0.86 -2.41 -21.73
C ILE A 348 -0.30 -1.52 -22.82
N ARG A 349 -1.03 -0.47 -23.18
CA ARG A 349 -0.55 0.60 -24.07
C ARG A 349 0.13 1.65 -23.21
N LEU A 350 1.40 1.92 -23.50
CA LEU A 350 2.20 2.83 -22.69
C LEU A 350 2.18 4.21 -23.32
N SER A 351 2.09 5.25 -22.48
CA SER A 351 2.07 6.64 -22.93
C SER A 351 3.43 7.03 -23.53
N PRO A 352 3.51 7.40 -24.82
CA PRO A 352 4.78 7.77 -25.46
C PRO A 352 5.35 9.09 -24.92
N ARG A 353 4.56 9.86 -24.17
CA ARG A 353 5.00 11.08 -23.49
C ARG A 353 5.93 10.78 -22.32
N TYR A 354 5.70 9.69 -21.61
CA TYR A 354 6.42 9.35 -20.37
C TYR A 354 7.32 8.13 -20.53
N TYR A 355 7.00 7.24 -21.47
CA TYR A 355 7.64 5.94 -21.61
C TYR A 355 8.18 5.71 -23.02
N SER A 356 9.36 5.06 -23.09
CA SER A 356 10.02 4.74 -24.36
C SER A 356 9.38 3.54 -25.07
N GLY A 357 8.76 2.63 -24.32
CA GLY A 357 7.98 1.52 -24.85
C GLY A 357 6.62 1.97 -25.37
N LYS A 358 6.14 1.32 -26.43
CA LYS A 358 4.79 1.55 -26.97
C LYS A 358 3.73 0.66 -26.31
N LYS A 359 4.12 -0.57 -25.95
CA LYS A 359 3.25 -1.57 -25.34
C LYS A 359 4.04 -2.56 -24.48
N PHE A 360 3.43 -3.03 -23.41
CA PHE A 360 3.89 -4.18 -22.64
C PHE A 360 2.82 -5.26 -22.67
N VAL A 361 3.20 -6.49 -23.03
CA VAL A 361 2.28 -7.61 -23.21
C VAL A 361 2.56 -8.68 -22.17
N ILE A 362 1.55 -9.12 -21.44
CA ILE A 362 1.61 -10.29 -20.55
C ILE A 362 0.84 -11.41 -21.22
N GLU A 363 1.46 -12.55 -21.46
CA GLU A 363 0.81 -13.76 -21.96
C GLU A 363 0.91 -14.88 -20.92
N ALA A 364 -0.24 -15.30 -20.38
CA ALA A 364 -0.34 -16.41 -19.45
C ALA A 364 -0.74 -17.68 -20.20
N LYS A 365 0.24 -18.55 -20.48
CA LYS A 365 0.04 -19.82 -21.18
C LYS A 365 -0.58 -20.85 -20.24
N ASN A 366 -1.58 -21.57 -20.73
CA ASN A 366 -2.35 -22.57 -19.98
C ASN A 366 -3.07 -22.01 -18.75
N ASN A 367 -3.36 -20.71 -18.71
CA ASN A 367 -4.11 -20.13 -17.60
C ASN A 367 -5.56 -20.64 -17.59
N SER A 368 -6.02 -21.06 -16.42
CA SER A 368 -7.38 -21.56 -16.18
C SER A 368 -7.67 -21.50 -14.69
N ALA A 369 -8.91 -21.74 -14.26
CA ALA A 369 -9.26 -21.82 -12.84
C ALA A 369 -8.36 -22.82 -12.07
N VAL A 370 -7.99 -23.94 -12.70
CA VAL A 370 -7.10 -24.96 -12.14
C VAL A 370 -5.64 -24.55 -12.21
N ASN A 371 -5.20 -23.99 -13.33
CA ASN A 371 -3.80 -23.61 -13.56
C ASN A 371 -3.55 -22.18 -13.10
N GLN A 372 -3.43 -22.01 -11.78
CA GLN A 372 -3.27 -20.70 -11.15
C GLN A 372 -1.84 -20.31 -10.79
N TYR A 373 -0.90 -21.24 -10.87
CA TYR A 373 0.45 -21.02 -10.36
C TYR A 373 1.44 -20.76 -11.47
N VAL A 374 2.25 -19.71 -11.34
CA VAL A 374 3.32 -19.38 -12.27
C VAL A 374 4.45 -20.40 -12.12
N GLN A 375 4.71 -21.18 -13.17
CA GLN A 375 5.76 -22.20 -13.21
C GLN A 375 7.08 -21.65 -13.74
N THR A 376 7.01 -20.82 -14.80
CA THR A 376 8.19 -20.17 -15.38
C THR A 376 7.83 -18.79 -15.91
N ILE A 377 8.82 -17.89 -15.92
CA ILE A 377 8.69 -16.51 -16.39
C ILE A 377 9.73 -16.30 -17.48
N ARG A 378 9.30 -15.76 -18.62
CA ARG A 378 10.20 -15.25 -19.66
C ARG A 378 9.90 -13.79 -19.94
N LEU A 379 10.87 -12.92 -19.69
CA LEU A 379 10.79 -11.51 -19.99
C LEU A 379 11.64 -11.19 -21.23
N ASN A 380 11.01 -10.73 -22.30
CA ASN A 380 11.66 -10.42 -23.58
C ASN A 380 12.53 -11.58 -24.08
N GLY A 381 12.03 -12.81 -23.96
CA GLY A 381 12.70 -14.04 -24.38
C GLY A 381 13.71 -14.61 -23.37
N ARG A 382 14.06 -13.88 -22.31
CA ARG A 382 15.03 -14.33 -21.30
C ARG A 382 14.31 -14.95 -20.10
N SER A 383 14.80 -16.09 -19.62
CA SER A 383 14.28 -16.73 -18.40
C SER A 383 14.52 -15.85 -17.19
N GLN A 384 13.54 -15.80 -16.29
CA GLN A 384 13.62 -15.08 -15.01
C GLN A 384 13.07 -15.98 -13.91
N GLN A 385 13.77 -16.03 -12.78
CA GLN A 385 13.31 -16.75 -11.58
C GLN A 385 12.66 -15.82 -10.55
N ARG A 386 13.04 -14.55 -10.54
CA ARG A 386 12.53 -13.56 -9.60
C ARG A 386 11.07 -13.19 -9.92
N LEU A 387 10.23 -13.08 -8.91
CA LEU A 387 8.83 -12.64 -9.03
C LEU A 387 8.66 -11.12 -8.94
N PHE A 388 9.72 -10.39 -9.26
CA PHE A 388 9.72 -8.94 -9.29
C PHE A 388 10.26 -8.50 -10.65
N ILE A 389 9.56 -7.56 -11.28
CA ILE A 389 9.95 -6.96 -12.54
C ILE A 389 10.23 -5.46 -12.31
N PRO A 390 11.44 -4.97 -12.62
CA PRO A 390 11.70 -3.55 -12.52
C PRO A 390 10.75 -2.72 -13.37
N TRP A 391 10.23 -1.61 -12.83
CA TRP A 391 9.32 -0.70 -13.52
C TRP A 391 9.87 -0.23 -14.87
N GLU A 392 11.17 0.05 -14.93
CA GLU A 392 11.88 0.43 -16.15
C GLU A 392 11.78 -0.65 -17.25
N LYS A 393 11.71 -1.94 -16.90
CA LYS A 393 11.55 -3.03 -17.87
C LYS A 393 10.13 -3.08 -18.43
N ILE A 394 9.12 -2.74 -17.63
CA ILE A 394 7.74 -2.62 -18.08
C ILE A 394 7.61 -1.43 -19.02
N THR A 395 8.11 -0.25 -18.61
CA THR A 395 7.96 1.01 -19.35
C THR A 395 8.80 1.09 -20.62
N LYS A 396 9.87 0.30 -20.76
CA LYS A 396 10.54 0.05 -22.05
C LYS A 396 9.72 -0.79 -23.03
N GLY A 397 8.59 -1.35 -22.57
CA GLY A 397 7.73 -2.22 -23.34
C GLY A 397 8.32 -3.60 -23.56
N GLY A 398 7.63 -4.39 -24.39
CA GLY A 398 8.01 -5.76 -24.71
C GLY A 398 6.98 -6.77 -24.26
N LYS A 399 7.43 -7.95 -23.84
CA LYS A 399 6.58 -9.11 -23.59
C LYS A 399 7.08 -9.96 -22.43
N MET A 400 6.18 -10.24 -21.49
CA MET A 400 6.32 -11.26 -20.44
C MET A 400 5.46 -12.47 -20.78
N ILE A 401 6.04 -13.67 -20.74
CA ILE A 401 5.32 -14.94 -20.89
C ILE A 401 5.38 -15.67 -19.56
N LEU A 402 4.22 -15.98 -19.01
CA LEU A 402 4.04 -16.80 -17.83
C LEU A 402 3.57 -18.19 -18.26
N GLN A 403 4.28 -19.23 -17.87
CA GLN A 403 3.76 -20.60 -18.00
C GLN A 403 2.97 -20.92 -16.73
N MET A 404 1.66 -21.10 -16.84
CA MET A 404 0.81 -21.46 -15.71
C MET A 404 0.76 -22.98 -15.52
N GLY A 405 0.48 -23.41 -14.29
CA GLY A 405 0.33 -24.81 -13.93
C GLY A 405 -0.51 -25.00 -12.65
N PRO A 406 -0.91 -26.25 -12.36
CA PRO A 406 -1.83 -26.56 -11.28
C PRO A 406 -1.14 -26.74 -9.91
N ARG A 407 0.20 -26.79 -9.87
CA ARG A 407 0.95 -27.04 -8.64
C ARG A 407 1.65 -25.78 -8.14
N PRO A 408 1.63 -25.52 -6.82
CA PRO A 408 2.40 -24.45 -6.19
C PRO A 408 3.89 -24.53 -6.53
N VAL A 409 4.52 -23.37 -6.74
CA VAL A 409 5.98 -23.23 -6.85
C VAL A 409 6.40 -22.12 -5.89
N ASP A 410 7.12 -22.51 -4.84
CA ASP A 410 7.62 -21.59 -3.82
C ASP A 410 9.14 -21.56 -3.81
N VAL A 411 9.69 -20.45 -3.33
CA VAL A 411 11.13 -20.23 -3.17
C VAL A 411 11.49 -20.39 -1.70
N ASN A 412 12.50 -21.22 -1.41
CA ASN A 412 13.03 -21.30 -0.07
C ASN A 412 13.85 -20.03 0.24
N ILE A 413 13.40 -19.18 1.16
CA ILE A 413 14.11 -17.93 1.50
C ILE A 413 15.51 -18.21 2.05
N ASP A 414 15.67 -19.29 2.81
CA ASP A 414 16.96 -19.66 3.42
C ASP A 414 18.04 -20.01 2.39
N ALA A 415 17.64 -20.34 1.14
CA ALA A 415 18.57 -20.61 0.06
C ALA A 415 19.01 -19.33 -0.70
N SER A 416 18.30 -18.21 -0.54
CA SER A 416 18.51 -17.00 -1.35
C SER A 416 19.50 -16.01 -0.74
N VAL A 417 19.73 -16.06 0.58
CA VAL A 417 20.73 -15.22 1.28
C VAL A 417 22.17 -15.62 0.89
N ASN A 418 22.39 -16.85 0.43
CA ASN A 418 23.71 -17.34 -0.01
C ASN A 418 24.01 -17.13 -1.50
N ALA A 419 23.08 -16.57 -2.28
CA ALA A 419 23.23 -16.42 -3.74
C ALA A 419 23.52 -14.96 -4.20
N VAL A 420 23.52 -13.99 -3.29
CA VAL A 420 23.82 -12.56 -3.59
C VAL A 420 25.23 -12.16 -3.12
N GLY A 421 26.04 -13.15 -2.72
CA GLY A 421 27.45 -12.97 -2.34
C GLY A 421 28.39 -13.73 -3.26
N LYS A 422 28.31 -13.53 -4.58
CA LYS A 422 29.41 -13.80 -5.53
C LYS A 422 29.37 -12.82 -6.69
#